data_AF-A0A933AAS6-F1
#
_entry.id   AF-A0A933AAS6-F1
#
_cell.length_a   1.000
_cell.length_b   1.000
_cell.length_c   1.000
_cell.angle_alpha   90.00
_cell.angle_beta   90.00
_cell.angle_gamma   90.00
#
_symmetry.space_group_name_H-M   'P 1'
#
loop_
_entity.id
_entity.type
_entity.pdbx_description
1 polymer ?
#
loop_
_entity_poly.entity_id
_entity_poly.type
_entity_poly.pdbx_seq_one_letter_code
_entity_poly.pdbx_strand_id
1 'polypeptide(L)' 'MGQAIEYQKLMTEIVYINLPGPAEPTPGMTGGELLHGFLAELHDLPNAEAKAFLANLCSRWNVHYREMRG' A
#
# COMPACT_ATOMS: atom_id res chain seq x y z
N MET A 1 21.92 -20.40 -8.50
CA MET A 1 22.09 -19.82 -7.14
C MET A 1 21.54 -18.39 -7.01
N GLY A 2 21.16 -17.68 -8.09
CA GLY A 2 20.63 -16.31 -8.00
C GLY A 2 19.14 -16.18 -7.60
N GLN A 3 18.31 -17.20 -7.88
CA GLN A 3 16.86 -17.12 -7.59
C GLN A 3 16.50 -17.12 -6.10
N ALA A 4 17.26 -17.81 -5.25
CA ALA A 4 16.93 -17.92 -3.82
C ALA A 4 17.13 -16.58 -3.07
N ILE A 5 18.14 -15.78 -3.46
CA ILE A 5 18.44 -14.50 -2.82
C ILE A 5 17.40 -13.44 -3.22
N GLU A 6 16.98 -13.41 -4.49
CA GLU A 6 15.86 -12.54 -4.92
C GLU A 6 14.53 -12.93 -4.28
N TYR A 7 14.25 -14.22 -4.15
CA TYR A 7 13.05 -14.71 -3.47
C TYR A 7 13.05 -14.34 -1.98
N GLN A 8 14.20 -14.46 -1.31
CA GLN A 8 14.35 -13.98 0.06
C GLN A 8 14.16 -12.46 0.15
N LYS A 9 14.67 -11.69 -0.81
CA LYS A 9 14.53 -10.23 -0.85
C LYS A 9 13.07 -9.79 -1.01
N LEU A 10 12.31 -10.44 -1.90
CA LEU A 10 10.86 -10.24 -2.06
C LEU A 10 10.08 -10.48 -0.77
N MET A 11 10.52 -11.39 0.10
CA MET A 11 9.89 -11.65 1.40
C MET A 11 10.28 -10.65 2.51
N THR A 12 11.17 -9.69 2.23
CA THR A 12 11.66 -8.72 3.24
C THR A 12 11.34 -7.27 2.90
N GLU A 13 10.90 -6.98 1.68
CA GLU A 13 10.59 -5.60 1.29
C GLU A 13 9.34 -5.13 2.03
N ILE A 14 9.47 -4.00 2.73
CA ILE A 14 8.35 -3.34 3.39
C ILE A 14 7.84 -2.25 2.45
N VAL A 15 6.57 -2.33 2.07
CA VAL A 15 5.92 -1.31 1.24
C VAL A 15 5.14 -0.36 2.15
N TYR A 16 5.42 0.94 2.05
CA TYR A 16 4.72 1.95 2.83
C TYR A 16 3.74 2.76 1.98
N ILE A 17 2.49 2.84 2.41
CA ILE A 17 1.48 3.75 1.84
C ILE A 17 1.31 4.91 2.81
N ASN A 18 1.60 6.14 2.36
CA ASN A 18 1.46 7.32 3.18
C ASN A 18 0.00 7.76 3.26
N LEU A 19 -0.46 8.12 4.44
CA LEU A 19 -1.76 8.75 4.66
C LEU A 19 -1.58 10.19 5.18
N PRO A 20 -2.33 11.18 4.65
CA PRO A 20 -3.28 11.03 3.54
C PRO A 20 -2.56 10.80 2.20
N GLY A 21 -3.14 9.96 1.35
CA GLY A 21 -2.70 9.82 -0.05
C GLY A 21 -3.25 10.96 -0.92
N PRO A 22 -2.88 10.99 -2.21
CA PRO A 22 -3.52 11.89 -3.17
C PRO A 22 -5.03 11.63 -3.23
N ALA A 23 -5.83 12.69 -3.10
CA ALA A 23 -7.29 12.59 -3.07
C ALA A 23 -7.92 12.36 -4.46
N GLU A 24 -7.30 12.88 -5.52
CA GLU A 24 -7.79 12.77 -6.89
C GLU A 24 -6.62 12.61 -7.88
N PRO A 25 -6.84 11.91 -9.01
CA PRO A 25 -5.83 11.80 -10.06
C PRO A 25 -5.65 13.13 -10.79
N THR A 26 -4.41 13.63 -10.88
CA THR A 26 -4.09 14.89 -11.59
C THR A 26 -3.22 14.65 -12.83
N PRO A 27 -3.29 15.55 -13.84
CA PRO A 27 -2.41 15.45 -15.00
C PRO A 27 -0.93 15.48 -14.60
N GLY A 28 -0.16 14.52 -15.10
CA GLY A 28 1.27 14.40 -14.81
C GLY A 28 1.63 13.44 -13.68
N MET A 29 0.65 12.87 -12.98
CA MET A 29 0.92 11.77 -12.04
C MET A 29 1.48 10.54 -12.74
N THR A 30 2.49 9.95 -12.12
CA THR A 30 3.02 8.63 -12.46
C THR A 30 2.03 7.53 -12.05
N GLY A 31 2.16 6.34 -12.66
CA GLY A 31 1.34 5.19 -12.28
C GLY A 31 1.46 4.81 -10.79
N GLY A 32 2.63 5.03 -10.18
CA GLY A 32 2.83 4.81 -8.75
C GLY A 32 2.05 5.78 -7.87
N GLU A 33 1.98 7.06 -8.26
CA GLU A 33 1.19 8.07 -7.53
C GLU A 33 -0.31 7.82 -7.65
N LEU A 34 -0.78 7.38 -8.83
CA LEU A 34 -2.17 6.94 -9.02
C LEU A 34 -2.50 5.73 -8.14
N LEU A 35 -1.61 4.73 -8.11
CA LEU A 35 -1.77 3.54 -7.27
C LEU A 35 -1.76 3.91 -5.78
N HIS A 36 -0.94 4.87 -5.36
CA HIS A 36 -0.94 5.36 -3.99
C HIS A 36 -2.31 5.94 -3.62
N GLY A 37 -2.86 6.86 -4.42
CA GLY A 37 -4.18 7.44 -4.18
C GLY A 37 -5.27 6.37 -4.07
N PHE A 38 -5.28 5.42 -5.02
CA PHE A 38 -6.19 4.27 -5.00
C PHE A 38 -6.09 3.44 -3.69
N LEU A 39 -4.87 3.12 -3.25
CA LEU A 39 -4.67 2.35 -2.03
C LEU A 39 -5.04 3.13 -0.76
N ALA A 40 -4.86 4.46 -0.76
CA ALA A 40 -5.29 5.32 0.33
C ALA A 40 -6.82 5.38 0.44
N GLU A 41 -7.53 5.49 -0.68
CA GLU A 41 -9.01 5.48 -0.70
C GLU A 41 -9.58 4.16 -0.18
N LEU A 42 -8.97 3.02 -0.54
CA LEU A 42 -9.37 1.71 0.00
C LEU A 42 -9.24 1.61 1.53
N HIS A 43 -8.23 2.27 2.11
CA HIS A 43 -8.05 2.30 3.56
C HIS A 43 -9.16 3.07 4.27
N ASP A 44 -9.68 4.13 3.64
CA ASP A 44 -10.66 5.03 4.24
C ASP A 44 -12.12 4.55 4.12
N LEU A 45 -12.36 3.45 3.40
CA LEU A 45 -13.69 2.85 3.24
C LEU A 45 -14.39 2.63 4.59
N PRO A 46 -15.69 3.00 4.74
CA PRO A 46 -16.40 2.86 6.01
C PRO A 46 -16.81 1.42 6.34
N ASN A 47 -16.58 0.45 5.45
CA ASN A 47 -16.97 -0.94 5.62
C ASN A 47 -15.92 -1.72 6.46
N ALA A 48 -16.33 -2.20 7.63
CA ALA A 48 -15.48 -2.95 8.55
C ALA A 48 -15.00 -4.30 8.00
N GLU A 49 -15.83 -5.01 7.23
CA GLU A 49 -15.46 -6.30 6.62
C GLU A 49 -14.38 -6.10 5.54
N ALA A 50 -14.57 -5.08 4.70
CA ALA A 50 -13.59 -4.71 3.68
C ALA A 50 -12.24 -4.32 4.31
N LYS A 51 -12.27 -3.56 5.41
CA LYS A 51 -11.07 -3.20 6.18
C LYS A 51 -10.35 -4.41 6.76
N ALA A 52 -11.08 -5.36 7.34
CA ALA A 52 -10.49 -6.58 7.87
C ALA A 52 -9.85 -7.43 6.76
N PHE A 53 -10.53 -7.56 5.61
CA PHE A 53 -9.98 -8.24 4.44
C PHE A 53 -8.70 -7.57 3.92
N LEU A 54 -8.71 -6.24 3.81
CA LEU A 54 -7.56 -5.45 3.38
C LEU A 54 -6.39 -5.57 4.36
N ALA A 55 -6.62 -5.48 5.67
CA ALA A 55 -5.58 -5.66 6.68
C ALA A 55 -4.91 -7.05 6.59
N ASN A 56 -5.71 -8.10 6.32
CA ASN A 56 -5.19 -9.44 6.09
C ASN A 56 -4.33 -9.53 4.82
N LEU A 57 -4.70 -8.82 3.75
CA LEU A 57 -3.87 -8.72 2.54
C LEU A 57 -2.57 -7.99 2.84
N CYS A 58 -2.63 -6.82 3.49
CA CYS A 58 -1.48 -6.00 3.82
C CYS A 58 -0.44 -6.77 4.64
N SER A 59 -0.87 -7.55 5.63
CA SER A 59 0.02 -8.41 6.43
C SER A 59 0.75 -9.45 5.57
N ARG A 60 0.07 -10.10 4.62
CA ARG A 60 0.68 -11.10 3.73
C ARG A 60 1.71 -10.51 2.76
N TRP A 61 1.48 -9.28 2.32
CA TRP A 61 2.33 -8.59 1.34
C TRP A 61 3.31 -7.60 1.97
N ASN A 62 3.41 -7.56 3.30
CA ASN A 62 4.26 -6.64 4.05
C ASN A 62 4.02 -5.15 3.68
N VAL A 63 2.75 -4.81 3.45
CA VAL A 63 2.29 -3.44 3.14
C VAL A 63 1.81 -2.78 4.43
N HIS A 64 2.27 -1.56 4.70
CA HIS A 64 1.94 -0.81 5.91
C HIS A 64 1.43 0.58 5.54
N TYR A 65 0.22 0.89 6.01
CA TYR A 65 -0.28 2.26 5.99
C TYR A 65 0.39 3.05 7.10
N ARG A 66 0.97 4.20 6.75
CA ARG A 66 1.62 5.11 7.72
C ARG A 66 0.89 6.44 7.74
N GLU A 67 0.36 6.78 8.90
CA GLU A 67 -0.13 8.13 9.16
C GLU A 67 1.06 9.07 9.25
N MET A 68 1.02 10.17 8.51
CA MET A 68 1.98 11.25 8.66
C MET A 68 1.66 11.97 9.97
N ARG A 69 2.19 11.47 11.08
CA ARG A 69 2.11 12.16 12.38
C ARG A 69 2.89 13.46 12.25
N GLY A 70 2.16 14.58 12.28
CA GLY A 70 2.72 15.91 12.52
C GLY A 70 3.30 16.03 13.94
#